data_AF-A0A2D9BEE6-F1
#
_entry.id   AF-A0A2D9BEE6-F1
#
_cell.length_a   1.000
_cell.length_b   1.000
_cell.length_c   1.000
_cell.angle_alpha   90.00
_cell.angle_beta   90.00
_cell.angle_gamma   90.00
#
_symmetry.space_group_name_H-M   'P 1'
#
loop_
_entity.id
_entity.type
_entity.pdbx_description
1 polymer ?
#
loop_
_entity_poly.entity_id
_entity_poly.type
_entity_poly.pdbx_seq_one_letter_code
_entity_poly.pdbx_strand_id
1 'polypeptide(L)' 'MKLVSVKRKTKSEKRFTEKMGMFTAKVIYVKKRFLNIPFKTLHKYRETYYGKVKDCEDCQIKA' A
#
# COMPACT_ATOMS: atom_id res chain seq x y z
N MET A 1 -9.95 -21.12 -17.02
CA MET A 1 -8.75 -20.33 -16.59
C MET A 1 -9.20 -18.95 -16.14
N LYS A 2 -8.73 -18.44 -14.99
CA LYS A 2 -9.08 -17.07 -14.54
C LYS A 2 -8.15 -16.05 -15.22
N LEU A 3 -8.70 -15.26 -16.14
CA LEU A 3 -7.98 -14.19 -16.86
C LEU A 3 -7.60 -13.03 -15.94
N VAL A 4 -8.39 -12.83 -14.88
CA VAL A 4 -8.22 -11.77 -13.88
C VAL A 4 -7.94 -12.40 -12.53
N SER A 5 -6.96 -11.87 -11.81
CA SER A 5 -6.67 -12.24 -10.43
C SER A 5 -6.39 -11.02 -9.57
N VAL A 6 -6.52 -11.17 -8.25
CA VAL A 6 -6.10 -10.15 -7.28
C VAL A 6 -4.94 -10.73 -6.49
N LYS A 7 -3.85 -9.97 -6.36
CA LYS A 7 -2.67 -10.39 -5.60
C LYS A 7 -2.27 -9.29 -4.61
N ARG A 8 -1.99 -9.72 -3.38
CA ARG A 8 -1.44 -8.89 -2.32
C ARG A 8 0.09 -8.96 -2.35
N LYS A 9 0.76 -7.81 -2.24
CA LYS A 9 2.22 -7.74 -2.06
C LYS A 9 2.55 -6.71 -0.98
N THR A 10 3.25 -7.14 0.06
CA THR A 10 3.80 -6.24 1.08
C THR A 10 5.19 -5.81 0.67
N LYS A 11 5.48 -4.52 0.81
CA LYS A 11 6.80 -3.92 0.55
C LYS A 11 7.18 -3.00 1.70
N SER A 12 8.46 -3.01 2.07
CA SER A 12 9.02 -1.99 2.95
C SER A 12 9.39 -0.78 2.09
N GLU A 13 8.79 0.37 2.37
CA GLU A 13 9.01 1.61 1.62
C GLU A 13 9.41 2.73 2.58
N LYS A 14 10.38 3.55 2.18
CA LYS A 14 10.67 4.80 2.86
C LYS A 14 9.59 5.82 2.50
N ARG A 15 9.03 6.48 3.49
CA ARG A 15 8.03 7.53 3.35
C ARG A 15 8.39 8.73 4.18
N PHE A 16 7.96 9.90 3.73
CA PHE A 16 8.08 11.15 4.45
C PHE A 16 6.70 11.63 4.86
N THR A 17 6.59 12.15 6.08
CA THR A 17 5.44 12.95 6.53
C THR A 17 5.97 14.10 7.35
N GLU A 18 5.36 15.28 7.25
CA GLU A 18 5.80 16.48 7.97
C GLU A 18 5.96 16.26 9.48
N LYS A 19 5.00 15.57 10.12
CA LYS A 19 5.02 15.32 11.58
C LYS A 19 6.05 14.28 12.05
N MET A 20 6.48 13.35 11.19
CA MET A 20 7.35 12.21 11.59
C MET A 20 8.69 12.18 10.86
N GLY A 21 8.93 13.08 9.90
CA GLY A 21 10.10 13.01 9.03
C GLY A 21 10.09 11.78 8.12
N MET A 22 11.29 11.29 7.78
CA MET A 22 11.47 10.12 6.92
C MET A 22 11.50 8.83 7.76
N PHE A 23 10.66 7.87 7.41
CA PHE A 23 10.58 6.58 8.09
C PHE A 23 10.30 5.42 7.13
N THR A 24 10.62 4.21 7.57
CA THR A 24 10.34 2.99 6.81
C THR A 24 9.01 2.39 7.27
N ALA A 25 8.09 2.16 6.34
CA ALA A 25 6.79 1.57 6.62
C ALA A 25 6.56 0.32 5.77
N LYS A 26 5.86 -0.68 6.33
CA LYS A 26 5.34 -1.80 5.56
C LYS A 26 4.05 -1.36 4.86
N VAL A 27 4.07 -1.39 3.54
CA VAL A 27 2.96 -0.99 2.68
C VAL A 27 2.42 -2.22 1.98
N ILE A 28 1.12 -2.45 2.13
CA ILE A 28 0.40 -3.58 1.53
C ILE A 28 -0.30 -3.07 0.27
N TYR A 29 0.10 -3.62 -0.87
CA TYR A 29 -0.53 -3.34 -2.15
C TYR A 29 -1.48 -4.46 -2.52
N VAL A 30 -2.73 -4.12 -2.80
CA VAL A 30 -3.71 -5.02 -3.39
C VAL A 30 -3.86 -4.64 -4.86
N LYS A 31 -3.34 -5.47 -5.77
CA LYS A 31 -3.33 -5.20 -7.21
C LYS A 31 -4.15 -6.21 -7.99
N LYS A 32 -4.95 -5.72 -8.93
CA LYS A 32 -5.60 -6.51 -9.97
C LYS A 32 -4.58 -6.84 -11.06
N ARG A 33 -4.52 -8.11 -11.45
CA ARG A 33 -3.64 -8.67 -12.46
C ARG A 33 -4.45 -9.25 -13.59
N PHE A 34 -4.01 -9.02 -14.82
CA PHE A 34 -4.55 -9.63 -16.02
C PHE A 34 -3.40 -10.37 -16.71
N LEU A 35 -3.57 -11.65 -17.03
CA LEU A 35 -2.50 -12.49 -17.59
C LEU A 35 -1.17 -12.35 -16.82
N ASN A 36 -1.24 -12.42 -15.49
CA ASN A 36 -0.11 -12.21 -14.57
C ASN A 36 0.53 -10.81 -14.50
N ILE A 37 0.11 -9.85 -15.32
CA ILE A 37 0.62 -8.47 -15.30
C ILE A 37 -0.27 -7.61 -14.39
N PRO A 38 0.27 -6.93 -13.36
CA PRO A 38 -0.50 -6.01 -12.53
C PRO A 38 -0.83 -4.74 -13.32
N PHE A 39 -2.12 -4.41 -13.44
CA PHE A 39 -2.56 -3.25 -14.24
C PHE A 39 -3.31 -2.19 -13.41
N LYS A 40 -3.92 -2.56 -12.27
CA LYS A 40 -4.63 -1.62 -11.40
C LYS A 40 -4.33 -1.89 -9.94
N THR A 41 -3.98 -0.86 -9.18
CA THR A 41 -3.96 -0.94 -7.71
C THR A 41 -5.38 -0.66 -7.22
N LEU A 42 -5.94 -1.58 -6.43
CA LEU A 42 -7.29 -1.46 -5.89
C LEU A 42 -7.25 -0.77 -4.52
N HIS A 43 -6.36 -1.23 -3.65
CA HIS A 43 -6.20 -0.68 -2.30
C HIS A 43 -4.73 -0.62 -1.91
N LYS A 44 -4.41 0.33 -1.04
CA LYS A 44 -3.06 0.58 -0.56
C LYS A 44 -3.09 0.85 0.94
N TYR A 45 -2.62 -0.11 1.73
CA TYR A 45 -2.60 0.03 3.19
C TYR A 45 -1.18 0.23 3.72
N ARG A 46 -1.06 0.85 4.88
CA ARG A 46 0.20 1.03 5.62
C ARG A 46 0.05 0.46 7.01
N GLU A 47 1.04 -0.31 7.44
CA GLU A 47 1.17 -0.72 8.83
C GLU A 47 1.81 0.43 9.63
N THR A 48 1.19 0.77 10.76
CA THR A 48 1.70 1.73 11.73
C THR A 48 2.64 1.06 12.73
N TYR A 49 3.46 1.84 13.43
CA TYR A 49 4.33 1.33 14.50
C TYR A 49 3.59 0.56 15.59
N TYR A 50 2.31 0.90 15.82
CA TYR A 50 1.44 0.23 16.79
C TYR A 50 0.76 -1.04 16.24
N GLY A 51 1.22 -1.56 15.09
CA GLY A 51 0.64 -2.76 14.45
C GLY A 51 -0.73 -2.53 13.79
N LYS A 52 -1.27 -1.30 13.80
CA LYS A 52 -2.55 -0.99 13.14
C LYS A 52 -2.35 -0.83 11.65
N VAL A 53 -3.25 -1.40 10.86
CA VAL A 53 -3.30 -1.22 9.40
C VAL A 53 -4.25 -0.07 9.08
N LYS A 54 -3.76 0.93 8.34
CA LYS A 54 -4.55 2.09 7.91
C LYS A 54 -4.55 2.20 6.39
N ASP A 55 -5.58 2.80 5.81
CA ASP A 55 -5.51 3.18 4.40
C ASP A 55 -4.46 4.28 4.21
N CYS A 56 -3.73 4.21 3.09
CA CYS A 56 -2.78 5.25 2.74
C CYS A 56 -3.47 6.56 2.39
N GLU A 57 -4.72 6.53 1.91
CA GLU A 57 -5.51 7.74 1.64
C GLU A 57 -5.84 8.49 2.93
N ASP A 58 -6.22 7.77 3.99
CA ASP A 58 -6.42 8.35 5.33
C ASP A 58 -5.14 8.93 5.95
N CYS A 59 -3.97 8.55 5.41
CA CYS A 59 -2.67 9.03 5.88
C CYS A 59 -2.17 10.26 5.11
N GLN A 60 -2.87 10.72 4.08
CA GLN A 60 -2.53 11.96 3.38
C GLN A 60 -3.07 13.14 4.20
N ILE A 61 -2.21 13.74 5.02
CA ILE A 61 -2.49 15.05 5.62
C ILE A 61 -2.36 16.05 4.48
N LYS A 62 -3.49 16.50 3.92
CA LYS A 62 -3.51 17.60 2.96
C LYS A 62 -3.09 18.87 3.71
N ALA A 63 -2.17 19.64 3.11
CA ALA A 63 -1.82 20.97 3.57
C ALA A 63 -2.94 21.96 3.24
#